data_AF-A0A2L0I3C8-F1
#
_entry.id   AF-A0A2L0I3C8-F1
#
_cell.length_a   1.000
_cell.length_b   1.000
_cell.length_c   1.000
_cell.angle_alpha   90.00
_cell.angle_beta   90.00
_cell.angle_gamma   90.00
#
_symmetry.space_group_name_H-M   'P 1'
#
loop_
_entity.id
_entity.type
_entity.pdbx_description
1 polymer ?
#
loop_
_entity_poly.entity_id
_entity_poly.type
_entity_poly.pdbx_seq_one_letter_code
_entity_poly.pdbx_strand_id
1 'polypeptide(L)'
;MERFFHNTMYAARWILAPVYFGLSFALLLLALKFFQEVIHVLPHIFEYTEADLILVILSLVDMTMVGGLIVMVMMMFSGYENFVSQLGNTPIFN
;
A
#
# COMPACT_ATOMS: atom_id res chain seq x y z
N MET A 1 7.98 34.12 -3.66
CA MET A 1 8.22 32.71 -4.05
C MET A 1 8.30 31.75 -2.84
N GLU A 2 8.67 32.20 -1.64
CA GLU A 2 8.84 31.33 -0.44
C GLU A 2 7.52 30.86 0.20
N ARG A 3 6.45 31.67 0.11
CA ARG A 3 5.13 31.34 0.68
C ARG A 3 4.41 30.18 -0.06
N PHE A 4 4.69 30.00 -1.35
CA PHE A 4 4.13 28.90 -2.14
C PHE A 4 4.74 27.54 -1.78
N PHE A 5 6.03 27.51 -1.41
CA PHE A 5 6.70 26.31 -0.91
C PHE A 5 6.14 25.88 0.44
N HIS A 6 5.92 26.84 1.35
CA HIS A 6 5.40 26.53 2.68
C HIS A 6 3.96 25.96 2.63
N ASN A 7 3.08 26.57 1.81
CA ASN A 7 1.70 26.11 1.69
C ASN A 7 1.59 24.73 1.01
N THR A 8 2.41 24.48 -0.02
CA THR A 8 2.44 23.17 -0.71
C THR A 8 2.91 22.06 0.23
N MET A 9 3.88 22.34 1.11
CA MET A 9 4.40 21.38 2.08
C MET A 9 3.42 21.10 3.25
N TYR A 10 2.68 22.12 3.71
CA TYR A 10 1.61 21.94 4.70
C TYR A 10 0.38 21.23 4.13
N ALA A 11 -0.01 21.52 2.88
CA ALA A 11 -1.13 20.83 2.21
C ALA A 11 -0.81 19.36 1.93
N ALA A 12 0.43 19.04 1.55
CA ALA A 12 0.87 17.66 1.36
C ALA A 12 0.72 16.83 2.62
N ARG A 13 1.16 17.34 3.79
CA ARG A 13 0.98 16.65 5.08
C ARG A 13 -0.48 16.35 5.42
N TRP A 14 -1.39 17.28 5.13
CA TRP A 14 -2.81 17.11 5.44
C TRP A 14 -3.53 16.11 4.51
N ILE A 15 -3.12 16.03 3.24
CA ILE A 15 -3.63 15.03 2.27
C ILE A 15 -3.08 13.63 2.56
N LEU A 16 -1.85 13.54 3.07
CA LEU A 16 -1.20 12.25 3.35
C LEU A 16 -1.88 11.49 4.51
N ALA A 17 -2.30 12.19 5.57
CA ALA A 17 -2.94 11.56 6.73
C ALA A 17 -4.19 10.70 6.39
N PRO A 18 -5.21 11.21 5.66
CA PRO A 18 -6.37 10.40 5.26
C PRO A 18 -6.02 9.34 4.21
N VAL A 19 -5.04 9.59 3.33
CA VAL A 19 -4.60 8.60 2.33
C VAL A 19 -3.97 7.38 3.01
N TYR A 20 -3.15 7.54 4.05
CA TYR A 20 -2.58 6.41 4.80
C TYR A 20 -3.63 5.57 5.51
N PHE A 21 -4.63 6.24 6.09
CA PHE A 21 -5.73 5.55 6.74
C PHE A 21 -6.52 4.71 5.72
N GLY A 22 -6.79 5.29 4.54
CA GLY A 22 -7.41 4.58 3.42
C GLY A 22 -6.58 3.41 2.90
N LEU A 23 -5.26 3.58 2.71
CA LEU A 23 -4.36 2.53 2.23
C LEU A 23 -4.23 1.37 3.22
N SER A 24 -4.16 1.66 4.52
CA SER A 24 -4.13 0.62 5.56
C SER A 24 -5.43 -0.20 5.58
N PHE A 25 -6.58 0.47 5.44
CA PHE A 25 -7.87 -0.19 5.32
C PHE A 25 -7.99 -1.01 4.02
N ALA A 26 -7.52 -0.46 2.90
CA ALA A 26 -7.49 -1.14 1.61
C ALA A 26 -6.63 -2.42 1.65
N LEU A 27 -5.49 -2.39 2.36
CA LEU A 27 -4.63 -3.56 2.52
C LEU A 27 -5.31 -4.66 3.35
N LEU A 28 -6.02 -4.27 4.41
CA LEU A 28 -6.85 -5.19 5.20
C LEU A 28 -7.97 -5.82 4.37
N LEU A 29 -8.71 -5.01 3.62
CA LEU A 29 -9.77 -5.50 2.73
C LEU A 29 -9.22 -6.44 1.65
N LEU A 30 -8.08 -6.09 1.04
CA LEU A 30 -7.44 -6.89 0.01
C LEU A 30 -6.96 -8.24 0.58
N ALA A 31 -6.38 -8.25 1.77
CA ALA A 31 -6.02 -9.48 2.46
C ALA A 31 -7.25 -10.37 2.71
N LEU A 32 -8.35 -9.81 3.22
CA LEU A 32 -9.60 -10.55 3.41
C LEU A 32 -10.14 -11.11 2.09
N LYS A 33 -10.11 -10.29 1.02
CA LYS A 33 -10.60 -10.70 -0.29
C LYS A 33 -9.75 -11.83 -0.88
N PHE A 34 -8.43 -11.78 -0.70
CA PHE A 34 -7.52 -12.84 -1.12
C PHE A 34 -7.86 -14.18 -0.45
N PHE A 35 -8.06 -14.21 0.87
CA PHE A 35 -8.45 -15.45 1.56
C PHE A 35 -9.82 -15.98 1.11
N GLN A 36 -10.79 -15.09 0.90
CA GLN A 36 -12.11 -15.48 0.38
C GLN A 36 -12.00 -16.12 -1.00
N GLU A 37 -11.26 -15.51 -1.91
CA GLU A 37 -11.09 -16.00 -3.27
C GLU A 37 -10.40 -17.38 -3.26
N VAL A 38 -9.34 -17.55 -2.46
CA VAL A 38 -8.64 -18.85 -2.31
C VAL A 38 -9.58 -19.95 -1.81
N ILE A 39 -10.42 -19.67 -0.81
CA ILE A 39 -11.37 -20.65 -0.25
C ILE A 39 -12.50 -20.96 -1.24
N HIS A 40 -12.96 -19.99 -2.03
CA HIS A 40 -13.99 -20.20 -3.05
C HIS A 40 -13.50 -21.05 -4.23
N VAL A 41 -12.25 -20.83 -4.62
CA VAL A 41 -11.64 -21.47 -5.79
C VAL A 41 -11.30 -22.93 -5.50
N LEU A 42 -10.75 -23.24 -4.32
CA LEU A 42 -10.37 -24.60 -3.90
C LEU A 42 -11.39 -25.72 -4.22
N PRO A 43 -12.69 -25.59 -3.86
CA PRO A 43 -13.68 -26.60 -4.17
C PRO A 43 -14.20 -26.55 -5.62
N HIS A 44 -14.17 -25.39 -6.28
CA HIS A 44 -14.70 -25.24 -7.64
C HIS A 44 -13.67 -25.52 -8.75
N ILE A 45 -12.38 -25.75 -8.44
CA ILE A 45 -11.35 -26.12 -9.43
C ILE A 45 -11.75 -27.37 -10.25
N PHE A 46 -12.56 -28.28 -9.68
CA PHE A 46 -13.01 -29.49 -10.37
C PHE A 46 -14.26 -29.29 -11.25
N GLU A 47 -14.96 -28.15 -11.13
CA GLU A 47 -16.17 -27.85 -11.91
C GLU A 47 -15.94 -26.75 -12.98
N TYR A 48 -14.89 -25.93 -12.83
CA TYR A 48 -14.62 -24.82 -13.75
C TYR A 48 -13.93 -25.25 -15.06
N THR A 49 -14.23 -24.50 -16.13
CA THR A 49 -13.55 -24.62 -17.42
C THR A 49 -12.11 -24.08 -17.35
N GLU A 50 -11.20 -24.53 -18.23
CA GLU A 50 -9.81 -24.05 -18.27
C GLU A 50 -9.70 -22.52 -18.33
N ALA A 51 -10.64 -21.85 -19.02
CA ALA A 51 -10.68 -20.40 -19.12
C ALA A 51 -11.00 -19.71 -17.79
N ASP A 52 -11.98 -20.21 -17.04
CA ASP A 52 -12.37 -19.66 -15.73
C ASP A 52 -11.23 -19.78 -14.73
N LEU A 53 -10.52 -20.92 -14.74
CA LEU A 53 -9.38 -21.16 -13.87
C LEU A 53 -8.25 -20.15 -14.14
N ILE A 54 -7.98 -19.81 -15.40
CA ILE A 54 -6.99 -18.77 -15.76
C ILE A 54 -7.43 -17.38 -15.27
N LEU A 55 -8.70 -17.01 -15.47
CA LEU A 55 -9.23 -15.71 -15.03
C LEU A 55 -9.13 -15.54 -13.51
N VAL A 56 -9.45 -16.60 -12.76
CA VAL A 56 -9.33 -16.64 -11.32
C VAL A 56 -7.87 -16.44 -10.89
N ILE A 57 -6.92 -17.18 -11.48
CA ILE A 57 -5.50 -17.03 -11.18
C ILE A 57 -5.03 -15.61 -11.51
N LEU A 58 -5.44 -15.04 -12.65
CA LEU A 58 -5.07 -13.68 -13.03
C LEU A 58 -5.57 -12.66 -11.99
N SER A 59 -6.78 -12.85 -11.45
CA SER A 59 -7.33 -11.99 -10.40
C SER A 59 -6.57 -12.09 -9.07
N LEU A 60 -6.12 -13.30 -8.69
CA LEU A 60 -5.28 -13.52 -7.51
C LEU A 60 -3.90 -12.84 -7.66
N VAL A 61 -3.31 -12.93 -8.85
CA VAL A 61 -2.05 -12.26 -9.17
C VAL A 61 -2.22 -10.74 -9.13
N ASP A 62 -3.29 -10.22 -9.73
CA ASP A 62 -3.60 -8.78 -9.75
C ASP A 62 -3.75 -8.21 -8.33
N MET A 63 -4.54 -8.86 -7.47
CA MET A 63 -4.67 -8.46 -6.07
C MET A 63 -3.32 -8.44 -5.34
N THR A 64 -2.46 -9.43 -5.61
CA THR A 64 -1.12 -9.48 -5.02
C THR A 64 -0.24 -8.33 -5.50
N MET A 65 -0.30 -7.98 -6.80
CA MET A 65 0.43 -6.87 -7.38
C MET A 65 -0.05 -5.52 -6.81
N VAL A 66 -1.37 -5.31 -6.70
CA VAL A 66 -1.96 -4.12 -6.07
C VAL A 66 -1.55 -4.01 -4.60
N GLY A 67 -1.58 -5.12 -3.86
CA GLY A 67 -1.10 -5.16 -2.47
C GLY A 67 0.37 -4.74 -2.35
N GLY A 68 1.23 -5.24 -3.24
CA GLY A 68 2.65 -4.84 -3.29
C GLY A 68 2.85 -3.35 -3.57
N LEU A 69 2.04 -2.76 -4.46
CA LEU A 69 2.06 -1.31 -4.73
C LEU A 69 1.64 -0.50 -3.49
N ILE A 70 0.61 -0.94 -2.78
CA ILE A 70 0.18 -0.28 -1.52
C ILE A 70 1.31 -0.34 -0.49
N VAL A 71 1.96 -1.49 -0.31
CA VAL A 71 3.11 -1.63 0.62
C VAL A 71 4.26 -0.71 0.21
N MET A 72 4.56 -0.60 -1.08
CA MET A 72 5.60 0.30 -1.59
C MET A 72 5.31 1.77 -1.22
N VAL A 73 4.08 2.23 -1.44
CA VAL A 73 3.64 3.59 -1.08
C VAL A 73 3.67 3.80 0.44
N MET A 74 3.31 2.77 1.21
CA MET A 74 3.36 2.80 2.67
C MET A 74 4.81 2.88 3.20
N MET A 75 5.74 2.17 2.56
CA MET A 75 7.16 2.15 2.91
C MET A 75 7.88 3.47 2.57
N MET A 76 7.50 4.16 1.49
CA MET A 76 8.13 5.42 1.08
C MET A 76 8.04 6.52 2.15
N PHE A 77 6.98 6.52 2.97
CA PHE A 77 6.83 7.49 4.07
C PHE A 77 7.58 7.11 5.34
N SER A 78 7.60 5.82 5.68
CA SER A 78 8.42 5.31 6.79
C SER A 78 9.91 5.63 6.55
N GLY A 79 10.35 5.63 5.28
CA GLY A 79 11.68 6.08 4.89
C GLY A 79 11.92 7.58 5.08
N TYR A 80 10.91 8.45 4.86
CA TYR A 80 11.06 9.90 4.95
C TYR A 80 11.13 10.41 6.40
N GLU A 81 10.30 9.90 7.31
CA GLU A 81 10.43 10.21 8.75
C GLU A 81 11.72 9.65 9.35
N ASN A 82 12.17 8.47 8.91
CA ASN A 82 13.43 7.86 9.38
C ASN A 82 14.70 8.57 8.84
N PHE A 83 14.62 9.27 7.70
CA PHE A 83 15.72 10.06 7.15
C PHE A 83 15.84 11.45 7.79
N VAL A 84 14.71 12.09 8.11
CA VAL A 84 14.69 13.39 8.79
C VAL A 84 15.12 13.27 10.26
N SER A 85 14.78 12.15 10.92
CA SER A 85 15.20 11.89 12.31
C SER A 85 16.71 11.67 12.47
N GLN A 86 17.40 11.17 11.44
CA GLN A 86 18.86 11.01 11.47
C GLN A 86 19.63 12.32 11.24
N LEU A 87 19.08 13.27 10.45
CA LEU A 87 19.71 14.57 10.20
C LEU A 87 19.68 15.51 11.42
N GLY A 88 18.85 15.22 12.42
CA GLY A 88 18.77 15.97 13.67
C GLY A 88 19.74 15.51 14.77
N ASN A 89 20.42 14.37 14.61
CA ASN A 89 21.29 13.81 15.64
C ASN A 89 22.78 14.01 15.35
N THR A 90 23.16 15.22 14.89
CA THR A 90 24.55 15.67 14.91
C THR A 90 24.88 16.16 16.32
N PRO A 91 25.77 15.47 17.08
CA PRO A 91 26.33 16.06 18.28
C PRO A 91 27.30 17.15 17.84
N ILE A 92 26.80 18.38 17.80
CA ILE A 92 27.64 19.57 17.92
C ILE A 92 28.22 19.50 19.35
N PHE A 93 29.55 19.45 19.44
CA PHE A 93 30.40 19.36 20.65
C PHE A 93 30.70 17.94 21.19
N ASN A 94 31.79 17.33 20.68
CA ASN A 94 33.08 17.29 21.40
C ASN A 94 34.22 17.19 20.38
#